data_AF-A0A964EWL2-F1
#
_entry.id   AF-A0A964EWL2-F1
#
_cell.length_a   1.000
_cell.length_b   1.000
_cell.length_c   1.000
_cell.angle_alpha   90.00
_cell.angle_beta   90.00
_cell.angle_gamma   90.00
#
_symmetry.space_group_name_H-M   'P 1'
#
loop_
_entity.id
_entity.type
_entity.pdbx_description
1 polymer ?
#
loop_
_entity_poly.entity_id
_entity_poly.type
_entity_poly.pdbx_seq_one_letter_code
_entity_poly.pdbx_strand_id
1 'polypeptide(L)'
;MIPVLTLLLASPAALATTRQEILDRAAVIAGHTWTAGEANTAADCKSSYRSDYAAGSKNVGLPYAWGGYMDTQEFDKRLGEGQGAGSHSSDGVLSCVAGVDCSGFVSQSWGLASKQSTSTMSNVSKTIKVEELKPGDAFNRAGKHVVLFIGFTEDGEPVFQEASGGASKVRTHKGWSYLSGYTPIRYNEVTEEPLAGAWTAPLEATGATYTDTRLPLGPGLHGQPAFTCKEGSATAAGTGALLYKVTVSEPSTLTAKADTSSASIRVLSALGGAACDVAGDGSATATVCPGTWYVAVQASQGSALTTTLSLKPGGDCGQAAASTSSSSGSSGGDGGGKKGGCATTPLTGGALLWVLAAGAALRRRRR
;
A
#
# COMPACT_ATOMS: atom_id res chain seq x y z
N MET A 1 -5.70 -41.39 -43.47
CA MET A 1 -6.35 -40.61 -42.39
C MET A 1 -5.26 -39.79 -41.72
N ILE A 2 -5.27 -38.47 -41.87
CA ILE A 2 -4.29 -37.57 -41.26
C ILE A 2 -4.76 -37.32 -39.82
N PRO A 3 -3.94 -37.56 -38.79
CA PRO A 3 -4.36 -37.29 -37.42
C PRO A 3 -4.46 -35.77 -37.25
N VAL A 4 -5.66 -35.30 -36.95
CA VAL A 4 -5.90 -33.91 -36.53
C VAL A 4 -5.28 -33.79 -35.13
N LEU A 5 -4.08 -33.23 -35.07
CA LEU A 5 -3.42 -32.86 -33.84
C LEU A 5 -4.23 -31.69 -33.22
N THR A 6 -5.10 -32.01 -32.27
CA THR A 6 -5.82 -31.02 -31.48
C THR A 6 -4.80 -30.28 -30.62
N LEU A 7 -4.38 -29.10 -31.09
CA LEU A 7 -3.58 -28.18 -30.31
C LEU A 7 -4.45 -27.69 -29.14
N LEU A 8 -4.28 -28.29 -27.96
CA LEU A 8 -4.77 -27.71 -26.71
C LEU A 8 -4.06 -26.37 -26.54
N LEU A 9 -4.74 -25.29 -26.91
CA LEU A 9 -4.38 -23.95 -26.48
C LEU A 9 -4.51 -23.94 -24.95
N ALA A 10 -3.38 -24.07 -24.26
CA ALA A 10 -3.31 -23.73 -22.85
C ALA A 10 -3.84 -22.28 -22.73
N SER A 11 -4.87 -22.07 -21.91
CA SER A 11 -5.25 -20.73 -21.51
C SER A 11 -3.98 -20.01 -21.04
N PRO A 12 -3.74 -18.75 -21.45
CA PRO A 12 -2.59 -18.02 -20.92
C PRO A 12 -2.69 -18.09 -19.41
N ALA A 13 -1.66 -18.69 -18.79
CA ALA A 13 -1.62 -18.84 -17.35
C ALA A 13 -1.88 -17.47 -16.75
N ALA A 14 -2.90 -17.41 -15.90
CA ALA A 14 -3.22 -16.24 -15.11
C ALA A 14 -1.91 -15.81 -14.42
N LEU A 15 -1.48 -14.56 -14.64
CA LEU A 15 -0.20 -14.09 -14.14
C LEU A 15 -0.30 -14.00 -12.61
N ALA A 16 0.64 -14.65 -11.93
CA ALA A 16 0.83 -14.45 -10.51
C ALA A 16 1.09 -12.97 -10.26
N THR A 17 0.35 -12.37 -9.34
CA THR A 17 0.48 -10.95 -9.02
C THR A 17 0.42 -10.74 -7.52
N THR A 18 1.22 -9.80 -7.03
CA THR A 18 1.20 -9.45 -5.60
C THR A 18 0.00 -8.55 -5.30
N ARG A 19 -0.41 -8.51 -4.03
CA ARG A 19 -1.42 -7.54 -3.58
C ARG A 19 -0.99 -6.09 -3.85
N GLN A 20 0.31 -5.80 -3.73
CA GLN A 20 0.83 -4.46 -3.98
C GLN A 20 0.64 -4.07 -5.44
N GLU A 21 1.00 -4.94 -6.38
CA GLU A 21 0.81 -4.70 -7.81
C GLU A 21 -0.66 -4.47 -8.17
N ILE A 22 -1.59 -5.19 -7.52
CA ILE A 22 -3.02 -4.98 -7.72
C ILE A 22 -3.43 -3.56 -7.33
N LEU A 23 -2.99 -3.10 -6.15
CA LEU A 23 -3.28 -1.78 -5.64
C LEU A 23 -2.59 -0.68 -6.46
N ASP A 24 -1.36 -0.90 -6.91
CA ASP A 24 -0.62 0.05 -7.74
C ASP A 24 -1.31 0.26 -9.08
N ARG A 25 -1.74 -0.82 -9.76
CA ARG A 25 -2.52 -0.71 -11.00
C ARG A 25 -3.84 0.03 -10.77
N ALA A 26 -4.55 -0.28 -9.68
CA ALA A 26 -5.79 0.40 -9.32
C ALA A 26 -5.56 1.90 -9.06
N ALA A 27 -4.50 2.26 -8.33
CA ALA A 27 -4.12 3.63 -8.04
C ALA A 27 -3.74 4.40 -9.31
N VAL A 28 -2.97 3.79 -10.21
CA VAL A 28 -2.64 4.37 -11.53
C VAL A 28 -3.90 4.67 -12.32
N ILE A 29 -4.84 3.73 -12.40
CA ILE A 29 -6.10 3.91 -13.12
C ILE A 29 -6.98 5.00 -12.48
N ALA A 30 -7.12 5.00 -11.16
CA ALA A 30 -7.95 5.96 -10.42
C ALA A 30 -7.34 7.37 -10.37
N GLY A 31 -6.01 7.47 -10.39
CA GLY A 31 -5.25 8.72 -10.33
C GLY A 31 -4.84 9.29 -11.69
N HIS A 32 -5.09 8.57 -12.79
CA HIS A 32 -4.63 8.97 -14.13
C HIS A 32 -5.19 10.34 -14.54
N THR A 33 -4.31 11.29 -14.86
CA THR A 33 -4.70 12.64 -15.26
C THR A 33 -4.74 12.77 -16.78
N TRP A 34 -5.81 13.35 -17.32
CA TRP A 34 -5.98 13.50 -18.77
C TRP A 34 -6.81 14.74 -19.11
N THR A 35 -6.76 15.18 -20.38
CA THR A 35 -7.56 16.31 -20.88
C THR A 35 -8.43 15.87 -22.05
N ALA A 36 -9.72 16.15 -22.01
CA ALA A 36 -10.62 15.83 -23.12
C ALA A 36 -10.38 16.78 -24.29
N GLY A 37 -10.09 16.26 -25.48
CA GLY A 37 -10.09 17.02 -26.73
C GLY A 37 -11.49 17.16 -27.34
N GLU A 38 -11.65 18.06 -28.32
CA GLU A 38 -12.92 18.24 -29.03
C GLU A 38 -13.43 16.94 -29.66
N ALA A 39 -12.53 16.19 -30.30
CA ALA A 39 -12.81 14.89 -30.89
C ALA A 39 -13.38 13.89 -29.87
N ASN A 40 -12.98 13.97 -28.60
CA ASN A 40 -13.38 12.99 -27.58
C ASN A 40 -14.80 13.20 -27.03
N THR A 41 -15.43 14.34 -27.36
CA THR A 41 -16.79 14.68 -26.86
C THR A 41 -17.91 13.98 -27.62
N ALA A 42 -17.69 13.71 -28.90
CA ALA A 42 -18.63 13.01 -29.78
C ALA A 42 -17.99 11.81 -30.46
N ALA A 43 -16.70 11.89 -30.80
CA ALA A 43 -15.97 10.91 -31.60
C ALA A 43 -16.68 10.53 -32.91
N ASP A 44 -16.06 9.66 -33.71
CA ASP A 44 -16.75 9.00 -34.82
C ASP A 44 -17.57 7.81 -34.30
N CYS A 45 -18.50 8.11 -33.40
CA CYS A 45 -19.41 7.16 -32.78
C CYS A 45 -20.82 7.27 -33.40
N LYS A 46 -21.74 6.39 -32.95
CA LYS A 46 -23.18 6.55 -33.26
C LYS A 46 -23.65 7.98 -32.95
N SER A 47 -24.54 8.53 -33.77
CA SER A 47 -24.95 9.94 -33.70
C SER A 47 -25.56 10.38 -32.37
N SER A 48 -26.08 9.45 -31.56
CA SER A 48 -26.66 9.72 -30.24
C SER A 48 -25.65 9.76 -29.10
N TYR A 49 -24.43 9.27 -29.29
CA TYR A 49 -23.42 9.20 -28.23
C TYR A 49 -22.86 10.59 -27.92
N ARG A 50 -22.74 10.93 -26.65
CA ARG A 50 -22.03 12.11 -26.17
C ARG A 50 -21.24 11.72 -24.93
N SER A 51 -20.02 12.24 -24.82
CA SER A 51 -19.24 12.16 -23.59
C SER A 51 -19.78 13.12 -22.54
N ASP A 52 -19.71 12.73 -21.26
CA ASP A 52 -19.98 13.61 -20.12
C ASP A 52 -18.82 14.60 -19.87
N TYR A 53 -17.68 14.42 -20.55
CA TYR A 53 -16.48 15.23 -20.37
C TYR A 53 -16.40 16.31 -21.45
N ALA A 54 -16.48 17.57 -21.01
CA ALA A 54 -16.40 18.72 -21.91
C ALA A 54 -15.01 18.89 -22.52
N ALA A 55 -14.93 19.39 -23.76
CA ALA A 55 -13.65 19.71 -24.40
C ALA A 55 -12.82 20.69 -23.55
N GLY A 56 -11.52 20.43 -23.44
CA GLY A 56 -10.58 21.17 -22.60
C GLY A 56 -10.65 20.86 -21.10
N SER A 57 -11.59 20.02 -20.65
CA SER A 57 -11.68 19.64 -19.23
C SER A 57 -10.47 18.81 -18.79
N LYS A 58 -9.89 19.16 -17.64
CA LYS A 58 -8.86 18.38 -16.96
C LYS A 58 -9.52 17.40 -16.01
N ASN A 59 -9.20 16.12 -16.15
CA ASN A 59 -9.86 15.03 -15.46
C ASN A 59 -8.84 14.16 -14.72
N VAL A 60 -9.32 13.48 -13.69
CA VAL A 60 -8.56 12.51 -12.89
C VAL A 60 -9.35 11.22 -12.84
N GLY A 61 -8.67 10.09 -13.06
CA GLY A 61 -9.28 8.77 -13.14
C GLY A 61 -9.81 8.45 -14.54
N LEU A 62 -9.61 7.20 -14.97
CA LEU A 62 -10.17 6.72 -16.24
C LEU A 62 -11.70 6.84 -16.25
N PRO A 63 -12.31 7.29 -17.36
CA PRO A 63 -13.76 7.40 -17.49
C PRO A 63 -14.41 6.02 -17.57
N TYR A 64 -15.65 5.92 -17.08
CA TYR A 64 -16.45 4.72 -17.27
C TYR A 64 -16.84 4.56 -18.74
N ALA A 65 -16.61 3.38 -19.31
CA ALA A 65 -17.09 3.00 -20.65
C ALA A 65 -17.72 1.61 -20.59
N TRP A 66 -19.00 1.48 -20.96
CA TRP A 66 -19.71 0.19 -20.88
C TRP A 66 -19.04 -0.88 -21.76
N GLY A 67 -18.62 -1.98 -21.15
CA GLY A 67 -17.86 -3.03 -21.82
C GLY A 67 -16.34 -2.80 -21.83
N GLY A 68 -15.86 -1.61 -21.44
CA GLY A 68 -14.47 -1.17 -21.56
C GLY A 68 -13.48 -1.97 -20.71
N TYR A 69 -12.27 -2.13 -21.25
CA TYR A 69 -11.13 -2.81 -20.65
C TYR A 69 -9.83 -2.31 -21.28
N MET A 70 -9.08 -1.49 -20.55
CA MET A 70 -7.80 -0.92 -21.00
C MET A 70 -7.02 -0.38 -19.79
N ASP A 71 -5.70 -0.34 -19.93
CA ASP A 71 -4.83 0.39 -19.03
C ASP A 71 -4.77 1.88 -19.43
N THR A 72 -3.97 2.67 -18.70
CA THR A 72 -3.85 4.12 -18.94
C THR A 72 -3.13 4.44 -20.25
N GLN A 73 -2.19 3.59 -20.69
CA GLN A 73 -1.44 3.80 -21.92
C GLN A 73 -2.33 3.62 -23.16
N GLU A 74 -3.10 2.52 -23.20
CA GLU A 74 -4.06 2.27 -24.28
C GLU A 74 -5.19 3.30 -24.26
N PHE A 75 -5.61 3.77 -23.08
CA PHE A 75 -6.55 4.88 -22.97
C PHE A 75 -6.01 6.16 -23.61
N ASP A 76 -4.81 6.61 -23.23
CA ASP A 76 -4.22 7.85 -23.76
C ASP A 76 -4.04 7.77 -25.28
N LYS A 77 -3.61 6.60 -25.78
CA LYS A 77 -3.49 6.34 -27.21
C LYS A 77 -4.84 6.52 -27.92
N ARG A 78 -5.89 5.85 -27.44
CA ARG A 78 -7.25 5.94 -28.04
C ARG A 78 -7.82 7.35 -27.97
N LEU A 79 -7.57 8.05 -26.86
CA LEU A 79 -8.00 9.43 -26.71
C LEU A 79 -7.28 10.34 -27.72
N GLY A 80 -5.98 10.14 -27.94
CA GLY A 80 -5.21 10.83 -28.98
C GLY A 80 -5.63 10.51 -30.40
N GLU A 81 -6.16 9.31 -30.64
CA GLU A 81 -6.77 8.89 -31.92
C GLU A 81 -8.19 9.46 -32.12
N GLY A 82 -8.71 10.24 -31.16
CA GLY A 82 -10.02 10.89 -31.26
C GLY A 82 -11.20 10.04 -30.81
N GLN A 83 -10.97 8.92 -30.12
CA GLN A 83 -12.06 8.12 -29.54
C GLN A 83 -12.79 8.88 -28.42
N GLY A 84 -14.04 8.52 -28.20
CA GLY A 84 -14.88 9.16 -27.20
C GLY A 84 -14.40 8.87 -25.78
N ALA A 85 -14.46 9.85 -24.88
CA ALA A 85 -14.13 9.60 -23.47
C ALA A 85 -15.34 9.04 -22.71
N GLY A 86 -15.29 7.76 -22.34
CA GLY A 86 -16.35 7.10 -21.59
C GLY A 86 -17.63 6.82 -22.40
N SER A 87 -18.61 6.18 -21.76
CA SER A 87 -19.98 5.99 -22.28
C SER A 87 -20.93 5.56 -21.15
N HIS A 88 -22.23 5.79 -21.30
CA HIS A 88 -23.21 5.29 -20.33
C HIS A 88 -23.56 3.83 -20.61
N SER A 89 -24.03 3.09 -19.60
CA SER A 89 -24.56 1.73 -19.82
C SER A 89 -25.70 1.68 -20.85
N SER A 90 -26.53 2.72 -20.89
CA SER A 90 -27.62 2.88 -21.85
C SER A 90 -27.14 3.04 -23.29
N ASP A 91 -25.86 3.38 -23.50
CA ASP A 91 -25.30 3.46 -24.84
C ASP A 91 -25.00 2.09 -25.46
N GLY A 92 -24.95 1.04 -24.65
CA GLY A 92 -24.43 -0.26 -25.05
C GLY A 92 -22.90 -0.25 -25.16
N VAL A 93 -22.36 -1.37 -25.65
CA VAL A 93 -20.91 -1.51 -25.85
C VAL A 93 -20.53 -0.76 -27.12
N LEU A 94 -19.67 0.25 -27.00
CA LEU A 94 -19.16 1.05 -28.12
C LEU A 94 -17.67 0.80 -28.30
N SER A 95 -17.23 0.46 -29.51
CA SER A 95 -15.80 0.28 -29.83
C SER A 95 -15.04 1.60 -30.04
N CYS A 96 -15.79 2.68 -30.28
CA CYS A 96 -15.29 4.03 -30.58
C CYS A 96 -15.06 4.88 -29.32
N VAL A 97 -15.12 4.29 -28.11
CA VAL A 97 -14.89 4.99 -26.84
C VAL A 97 -13.76 4.35 -26.05
N ALA A 98 -13.09 5.16 -25.24
CA ALA A 98 -12.00 4.79 -24.36
C ALA A 98 -12.45 4.91 -22.88
N GLY A 99 -12.11 3.91 -22.08
CA GLY A 99 -12.46 3.82 -20.66
C GLY A 99 -12.55 2.39 -20.16
N VAL A 100 -12.94 2.24 -18.90
CA VAL A 100 -13.11 0.93 -18.24
C VAL A 100 -14.52 0.79 -17.69
N ASP A 101 -15.11 -0.40 -17.69
CA ASP A 101 -16.28 -0.67 -16.87
C ASP A 101 -15.91 -1.25 -15.49
N CYS A 102 -16.91 -1.57 -14.66
CA CYS A 102 -16.69 -2.09 -13.31
C CYS A 102 -15.78 -3.34 -13.31
N SER A 103 -16.09 -4.29 -14.19
CA SER A 103 -15.36 -5.56 -14.31
C SER A 103 -14.06 -5.42 -15.09
N GLY A 104 -13.99 -4.48 -16.03
CA GLY A 104 -12.77 -4.12 -16.74
C GLY A 104 -11.74 -3.48 -15.81
N PHE A 105 -12.18 -2.59 -14.92
CA PHE A 105 -11.34 -2.01 -13.88
C PHE A 105 -10.73 -3.10 -12.98
N VAL A 106 -11.55 -3.97 -12.39
CA VAL A 106 -11.05 -5.03 -11.51
C VAL A 106 -10.15 -6.03 -12.26
N SER A 107 -10.49 -6.37 -13.51
CA SER A 107 -9.65 -7.24 -14.35
C SER A 107 -8.28 -6.60 -14.61
N GLN A 108 -8.22 -5.29 -14.85
CA GLN A 108 -6.96 -4.56 -15.03
C GLN A 108 -6.16 -4.48 -13.74
N SER A 109 -6.82 -4.22 -12.60
CA SER A 109 -6.15 -4.24 -11.29
C SER A 109 -5.53 -5.61 -11.01
N TRP A 110 -6.23 -6.70 -11.29
CA TRP A 110 -5.69 -8.06 -11.17
C TRP A 110 -4.65 -8.44 -12.23
N GLY A 111 -4.35 -7.56 -13.20
CA GLY A 111 -3.36 -7.82 -14.25
C GLY A 111 -3.75 -8.98 -15.17
N LEU A 112 -5.05 -9.20 -15.38
CA LEU A 112 -5.52 -10.27 -16.24
C LEU A 112 -5.08 -10.00 -17.70
N ALA A 113 -4.89 -11.06 -18.49
CA ALA A 113 -4.65 -10.90 -19.92
C ALA A 113 -5.94 -10.56 -20.69
N SER A 114 -7.09 -10.90 -20.11
CA SER A 114 -8.40 -10.68 -20.72
C SER A 114 -9.43 -10.30 -19.66
N LYS A 115 -10.37 -9.46 -20.08
CA LYS A 115 -11.47 -9.01 -19.25
C LYS A 115 -12.34 -10.17 -18.78
N GLN A 116 -12.67 -10.20 -17.49
CA GLN A 116 -13.78 -10.98 -16.98
C GLN A 116 -15.02 -10.10 -16.83
N SER A 117 -16.20 -10.70 -17.00
CA SER A 117 -17.46 -10.06 -16.62
C SER A 117 -17.78 -10.35 -15.15
N THR A 118 -18.72 -9.60 -14.57
CA THR A 118 -19.24 -9.89 -13.23
C THR A 118 -19.85 -11.28 -13.12
N SER A 119 -20.34 -11.87 -14.22
CA SER A 119 -20.86 -13.24 -14.29
C SER A 119 -19.78 -14.31 -14.47
N THR A 120 -18.60 -13.96 -14.98
CA THR A 120 -17.51 -14.92 -15.29
C THR A 120 -16.30 -14.80 -14.36
N MET A 121 -16.29 -13.83 -13.44
CA MET A 121 -15.19 -13.64 -12.49
C MET A 121 -14.90 -14.87 -11.62
N SER A 122 -15.86 -15.76 -11.41
CA SER A 122 -15.62 -17.04 -10.72
C SER A 122 -14.65 -17.97 -11.47
N ASN A 123 -14.38 -17.72 -12.75
CA ASN A 123 -13.39 -18.50 -13.51
C ASN A 123 -11.95 -18.22 -13.06
N VAL A 124 -11.71 -17.04 -12.47
CA VAL A 124 -10.37 -16.58 -12.06
C VAL A 124 -10.29 -16.26 -10.57
N SER A 125 -11.39 -16.44 -9.83
CA SER A 125 -11.46 -16.09 -8.42
C SER A 125 -12.21 -17.14 -7.62
N LYS A 126 -12.02 -17.11 -6.31
CA LYS A 126 -12.74 -17.92 -5.34
C LYS A 126 -13.48 -17.02 -4.35
N THR A 127 -14.63 -17.48 -3.87
CA THR A 127 -15.33 -16.83 -2.76
C THR A 127 -14.50 -16.94 -1.48
N ILE A 128 -14.46 -15.85 -0.72
CA ILE A 128 -13.83 -15.78 0.60
C ILE A 128 -14.83 -15.28 1.63
N LYS A 129 -14.51 -15.44 2.90
CA LYS A 129 -15.31 -14.84 3.96
C LYS A 129 -14.89 -13.38 4.19
N VAL A 130 -15.78 -12.59 4.80
CA VAL A 130 -15.53 -11.17 5.08
C VAL A 130 -14.33 -11.02 6.03
N GLU A 131 -14.20 -11.88 7.02
CA GLU A 131 -13.08 -11.91 7.96
C GLU A 131 -11.73 -12.26 7.33
N GLU A 132 -11.74 -12.79 6.09
CA GLU A 132 -10.52 -13.12 5.35
C GLU A 132 -10.06 -11.98 4.43
N LEU A 133 -10.86 -10.91 4.29
CA LEU A 133 -10.62 -9.81 3.35
C LEU A 133 -9.23 -9.21 3.51
N LYS A 134 -8.59 -8.99 2.36
CA LYS A 134 -7.32 -8.29 2.23
C LYS A 134 -7.34 -7.38 1.01
N PRO A 135 -6.63 -6.23 1.02
CA PRO A 135 -6.53 -5.33 -0.11
C PRO A 135 -6.15 -6.06 -1.39
N GLY A 136 -6.81 -5.72 -2.49
CA GLY A 136 -6.70 -6.43 -3.76
C GLY A 136 -7.72 -7.57 -3.93
N ASP A 137 -8.44 -7.95 -2.88
CA ASP A 137 -9.68 -8.73 -3.04
C ASP A 137 -10.79 -7.85 -3.66
N ALA A 138 -11.92 -8.44 -4.05
CA ALA A 138 -13.04 -7.71 -4.64
C ALA A 138 -14.38 -8.14 -4.03
N PHE A 139 -15.38 -7.31 -4.17
CA PHE A 139 -16.77 -7.66 -3.90
C PHE A 139 -17.50 -7.74 -5.24
N ASN A 140 -18.09 -8.89 -5.55
CA ASN A 140 -18.79 -9.12 -6.80
C ASN A 140 -20.28 -9.38 -6.56
N ARG A 141 -21.13 -8.63 -7.26
CA ARG A 141 -22.55 -8.88 -7.43
C ARG A 141 -22.75 -9.39 -8.85
N ALA A 142 -22.69 -10.71 -9.00
CA ALA A 142 -22.69 -11.36 -10.31
C ALA A 142 -23.85 -10.91 -11.21
N GLY A 143 -23.54 -10.63 -12.48
CA GLY A 143 -24.47 -10.09 -13.45
C GLY A 143 -24.85 -8.61 -13.25
N LYS A 144 -24.27 -7.91 -12.27
CA LYS A 144 -24.61 -6.52 -11.96
C LYS A 144 -23.40 -5.60 -11.82
N HIS A 145 -22.53 -5.84 -10.83
CA HIS A 145 -21.45 -4.91 -10.51
C HIS A 145 -20.32 -5.57 -9.72
N VAL A 146 -19.13 -4.99 -9.77
CA VAL A 146 -17.98 -5.38 -8.93
C VAL A 146 -17.22 -4.14 -8.48
N VAL A 147 -16.69 -4.20 -7.26
CA VAL A 147 -15.78 -3.19 -6.71
C VAL A 147 -14.52 -3.85 -6.16
N LEU A 148 -13.37 -3.16 -6.26
CA LEU A 148 -12.08 -3.60 -5.73
C LEU A 148 -11.94 -3.15 -4.28
N PHE A 149 -11.71 -4.07 -3.35
CA PHE A 149 -11.46 -3.74 -1.95
C PHE A 149 -10.00 -3.27 -1.76
N ILE A 150 -9.83 -2.05 -1.22
CA ILE A 150 -8.52 -1.42 -1.07
C ILE A 150 -8.07 -1.25 0.38
N GLY A 151 -8.95 -1.51 1.36
CA GLY A 151 -8.62 -1.40 2.78
C GLY A 151 -9.85 -1.17 3.65
N PHE A 152 -9.64 -0.93 4.94
CA PHE A 152 -10.69 -0.55 5.89
C PHE A 152 -10.47 0.89 6.35
N THR A 153 -11.48 1.67 6.71
CA THR A 153 -11.28 2.90 7.49
C THR A 153 -10.82 2.56 8.91
N GLU A 154 -10.38 3.58 9.68
CA GLU A 154 -10.03 3.43 11.10
C GLU A 154 -11.15 2.73 11.90
N ASP A 155 -12.40 3.12 11.65
CA ASP A 155 -13.60 2.56 12.28
C ASP A 155 -14.02 1.18 11.73
N GLY A 156 -13.24 0.59 10.82
CA GLY A 156 -13.49 -0.75 10.26
C GLY A 156 -14.50 -0.80 9.11
N GLU A 157 -14.83 0.34 8.47
CA GLU A 157 -15.66 0.32 7.26
C GLU A 157 -14.83 -0.10 6.04
N PRO A 158 -15.33 -0.94 5.13
CA PRO A 158 -14.60 -1.33 3.95
C PRO A 158 -14.50 -0.13 3.00
N VAL A 159 -13.31 0.09 2.46
CA VAL A 159 -13.00 1.08 1.42
C VAL A 159 -12.76 0.34 0.12
N PHE A 160 -13.37 0.79 -0.96
CA PHE A 160 -13.29 0.14 -2.26
C PHE A 160 -13.32 1.15 -3.40
N GLN A 161 -12.73 0.74 -4.52
CA GLN A 161 -12.73 1.50 -5.77
C GLN A 161 -13.62 0.83 -6.82
N GLU A 162 -14.24 1.65 -7.66
CA GLU A 162 -15.12 1.19 -8.72
C GLU A 162 -15.08 2.09 -9.96
N ALA A 163 -15.45 1.52 -11.10
CA ALA A 163 -15.99 2.27 -12.24
C ALA A 163 -17.51 2.01 -12.30
N SER A 164 -18.35 3.05 -12.41
CA SER A 164 -19.82 2.92 -12.30
C SER A 164 -20.59 3.48 -13.50
N GLY A 165 -21.74 2.88 -13.79
CA GLY A 165 -22.46 2.91 -15.08
C GLY A 165 -23.05 4.22 -15.62
N GLY A 166 -23.14 5.28 -14.81
CA GLY A 166 -23.37 6.63 -15.36
C GLY A 166 -22.00 7.23 -15.56
N ALA A 167 -21.60 7.62 -16.79
CA ALA A 167 -20.24 7.85 -17.32
C ALA A 167 -19.24 8.60 -16.41
N SER A 168 -19.02 8.05 -15.23
CA SER A 168 -18.30 8.61 -14.10
C SER A 168 -16.90 8.03 -14.11
N LYS A 169 -15.94 8.77 -13.58
CA LYS A 169 -14.58 8.28 -13.40
C LYS A 169 -14.51 7.12 -12.40
N VAL A 170 -13.42 6.37 -12.46
CA VAL A 170 -13.03 5.49 -11.35
C VAL A 170 -12.93 6.30 -10.07
N ARG A 171 -13.55 5.81 -9.00
CA ARG A 171 -13.73 6.54 -7.74
C ARG A 171 -13.71 5.64 -6.52
N THR A 172 -13.46 6.22 -5.36
CA THR A 172 -13.43 5.53 -4.07
C THR A 172 -14.73 5.74 -3.30
N HIS A 173 -15.21 4.68 -2.64
CA HIS A 173 -16.33 4.70 -1.71
C HIS A 173 -15.99 3.92 -0.45
N LYS A 174 -16.91 3.98 0.53
CA LYS A 174 -16.81 3.22 1.77
C LYS A 174 -18.17 2.78 2.30
N GLY A 175 -18.14 1.82 3.21
CA GLY A 175 -19.28 1.44 4.05
C GLY A 175 -19.93 0.11 3.66
N TRP A 176 -20.34 -0.64 4.68
CA TRP A 176 -20.95 -1.96 4.51
C TRP A 176 -22.31 -1.93 3.81
N SER A 177 -23.07 -0.85 3.98
CA SER A 177 -24.41 -0.70 3.39
C SER A 177 -24.37 -0.76 1.86
N TYR A 178 -23.32 -0.20 1.25
CA TYR A 178 -23.09 -0.25 -0.20
C TYR A 178 -22.89 -1.68 -0.71
N LEU A 179 -22.25 -2.52 0.09
CA LEU A 179 -21.87 -3.89 -0.26
C LEU A 179 -22.98 -4.92 -0.01
N SER A 180 -24.19 -4.46 0.33
CA SER A 180 -25.35 -5.34 0.49
C SER A 180 -25.63 -6.14 -0.80
N GLY A 181 -25.62 -7.46 -0.68
CA GLY A 181 -25.83 -8.39 -1.80
C GLY A 181 -24.60 -8.62 -2.69
N TYR A 182 -23.42 -8.15 -2.28
CA TYR A 182 -22.16 -8.54 -2.92
C TYR A 182 -21.54 -9.76 -2.21
N THR A 183 -20.82 -10.55 -2.99
CA THR A 183 -20.03 -11.69 -2.50
C THR A 183 -18.55 -11.32 -2.50
N PRO A 184 -17.82 -11.42 -1.38
CA PRO A 184 -16.37 -11.26 -1.36
C PRO A 184 -15.68 -12.36 -2.19
N ILE A 185 -14.73 -11.96 -3.02
CA ILE A 185 -13.96 -12.85 -3.87
C ILE A 185 -12.48 -12.48 -3.87
N ARG A 186 -11.63 -13.48 -4.10
CA ARG A 186 -10.18 -13.35 -4.19
C ARG A 186 -9.69 -13.92 -5.51
N TYR A 187 -8.85 -13.18 -6.22
CA TYR A 187 -8.15 -13.67 -7.40
C TYR A 187 -7.31 -14.91 -7.06
N ASN A 188 -7.37 -15.94 -7.91
CA ASN A 188 -6.75 -17.23 -7.61
C ASN A 188 -5.22 -17.17 -7.57
N GLU A 189 -4.61 -16.37 -8.44
CA GLU A 189 -3.15 -16.24 -8.57
C GLU A 189 -2.58 -15.05 -7.79
N VAL A 190 -3.29 -14.57 -6.76
CA VAL A 190 -2.72 -13.55 -5.87
C VAL A 190 -1.67 -14.17 -4.96
N THR A 191 -0.46 -13.61 -4.95
CA THR A 191 0.58 -13.99 -4.00
C THR A 191 0.47 -13.15 -2.74
N GLU A 192 0.60 -13.81 -1.59
CA GLU A 192 0.41 -13.20 -0.26
C GLU A 192 1.71 -12.56 0.26
N GLU A 193 2.47 -11.92 -0.63
CA GLU A 193 3.67 -11.16 -0.26
C GLU A 193 3.31 -10.03 0.72
N PRO A 194 4.20 -9.72 1.69
CA PRO A 194 4.03 -8.55 2.53
C PRO A 194 3.81 -7.30 1.67
N LEU A 195 2.74 -6.56 1.95
CA LEU A 195 2.49 -5.27 1.29
C LEU A 195 3.65 -4.33 1.59
N ALA A 196 4.19 -3.70 0.55
CA ALA A 196 5.35 -2.83 0.69
C ALA A 196 4.97 -1.58 1.51
N GLY A 197 5.76 -1.28 2.53
CA GLY A 197 5.43 -0.26 3.53
C GLY A 197 4.65 -0.81 4.73
N ALA A 198 4.40 -2.11 4.81
CA ALA A 198 3.91 -2.74 6.03
C ALA A 198 5.03 -2.92 7.07
N TRP A 199 4.69 -3.21 8.34
CA TRP A 199 5.69 -3.48 9.39
C TRP A 199 6.65 -4.62 9.07
N THR A 200 6.14 -5.65 8.41
CA THR A 200 6.94 -6.81 8.02
C THR A 200 7.79 -6.56 6.78
N ALA A 201 7.56 -5.46 6.06
CA ALA A 201 8.30 -5.07 4.87
C ALA A 201 8.33 -3.53 4.71
N PRO A 202 9.08 -2.81 5.56
CA PRO A 202 9.22 -1.36 5.45
C PRO A 202 9.86 -0.97 4.10
N LEU A 203 9.51 0.22 3.60
CA LEU A 203 10.10 0.77 2.39
C LEU A 203 11.50 1.33 2.67
N GLU A 204 12.52 0.83 1.97
CA GLU A 204 13.87 1.36 2.08
C GLU A 204 13.97 2.74 1.41
N ALA A 205 14.07 3.79 2.22
CA ALA A 205 14.24 5.16 1.76
C ALA A 205 15.74 5.44 1.55
N THR A 206 16.15 5.47 0.28
CA THR A 206 17.56 5.62 -0.10
C THR A 206 17.87 7.03 -0.61
N GLY A 207 19.06 7.55 -0.26
CA GLY A 207 19.56 8.84 -0.74
C GLY A 207 19.20 10.03 0.17
N ALA A 208 19.66 11.22 -0.20
CA ALA A 208 19.44 12.45 0.57
C ALA A 208 17.97 12.92 0.51
N THR A 209 17.24 12.57 -0.54
CA THR A 209 15.81 12.80 -0.65
C THR A 209 15.16 11.59 -1.31
N TYR A 210 14.08 11.12 -0.70
CA TYR A 210 13.27 10.01 -1.16
C TYR A 210 11.81 10.47 -1.24
N THR A 211 11.16 10.24 -2.37
CA THR A 211 9.74 10.56 -2.56
C THR A 211 9.00 9.32 -3.03
N ASP A 212 7.85 9.08 -2.41
CA ASP A 212 7.01 7.91 -2.67
C ASP A 212 5.54 8.32 -2.61
N THR A 213 4.73 7.84 -3.57
CA THR A 213 3.29 8.13 -3.64
C THR A 213 2.53 6.82 -3.66
N ARG A 214 1.76 6.53 -2.61
CA ARG A 214 1.01 5.26 -2.46
C ARG A 214 -0.32 5.45 -1.77
N LEU A 215 -1.25 4.53 -2.01
CA LEU A 215 -2.47 4.45 -1.20
C LEU A 215 -2.11 4.08 0.25
N PRO A 216 -2.53 4.87 1.26
CA PRO A 216 -2.45 4.46 2.65
C PRO A 216 -3.23 3.16 2.85
N LEU A 217 -2.72 2.25 3.67
CA LEU A 217 -3.36 0.97 3.92
C LEU A 217 -4.28 1.06 5.14
N GLY A 218 -5.26 0.15 5.25
CA GLY A 218 -6.23 0.18 6.34
C GLY A 218 -5.79 -0.46 7.65
N PRO A 219 -6.50 -0.16 8.75
CA PRO A 219 -6.26 -0.82 10.01
C PRO A 219 -6.59 -2.31 9.90
N GLY A 220 -5.92 -3.13 10.71
CA GLY A 220 -6.19 -4.57 10.82
C GLY A 220 -5.47 -5.47 9.79
N LEU A 221 -4.86 -4.92 8.75
CA LEU A 221 -4.22 -5.73 7.69
C LEU A 221 -2.73 -5.98 7.89
N HIS A 222 -2.12 -5.37 8.90
CA HIS A 222 -0.66 -5.26 9.02
C HIS A 222 -0.11 -5.61 10.40
N GLY A 223 -0.93 -6.16 11.32
CA GLY A 223 -0.48 -6.55 12.66
C GLY A 223 0.22 -5.42 13.44
N GLN A 224 -0.20 -4.18 13.20
CA GLN A 224 0.55 -2.97 13.58
C GLN A 224 0.53 -2.79 15.12
N PRO A 225 1.69 -2.71 15.80
CA PRO A 225 1.72 -2.35 17.22
C PRO A 225 1.45 -0.85 17.38
N ALA A 226 0.75 -0.49 18.46
CA ALA A 226 0.58 0.90 18.87
C ALA A 226 1.90 1.44 19.47
N PHE A 227 2.25 2.69 19.18
CA PHE A 227 3.40 3.38 19.78
C PHE A 227 2.96 4.48 20.73
N THR A 228 3.80 4.83 21.69
CA THR A 228 3.62 6.04 22.49
C THR A 228 4.80 6.95 22.23
N CYS A 229 4.53 8.23 21.95
CA CYS A 229 5.58 9.24 21.75
C CYS A 229 6.04 9.81 23.08
N LYS A 230 7.34 10.08 23.19
CA LYS A 230 7.98 10.45 24.46
C LYS A 230 7.45 11.76 25.07
N GLU A 231 6.85 12.68 24.31
CA GLU A 231 6.15 13.85 24.87
C GLU A 231 4.89 14.25 24.07
N GLY A 232 3.81 14.56 24.81
CA GLY A 232 2.81 15.57 24.46
C GLY A 232 1.76 15.31 23.38
N SER A 233 1.92 14.36 22.45
CA SER A 233 0.90 14.12 21.41
C SER A 233 0.12 12.82 21.61
N ALA A 234 -1.20 12.99 21.60
CA ALA A 234 -2.17 11.92 21.77
C ALA A 234 -2.11 10.93 20.59
N THR A 235 -2.45 9.70 20.94
CA THR A 235 -2.73 8.55 20.06
C THR A 235 -1.54 7.94 19.32
N ALA A 236 -1.43 6.63 19.51
CA ALA A 236 -0.55 5.74 18.79
C ALA A 236 -0.66 5.95 17.29
N ALA A 237 0.44 5.69 16.55
CA ALA A 237 0.31 5.48 15.12
C ALA A 237 -0.75 4.39 14.94
N GLY A 238 -1.89 4.80 14.40
CA GLY A 238 -3.02 3.92 14.19
C GLY A 238 -2.62 2.92 13.12
N THR A 239 -3.05 1.71 13.34
CA THR A 239 -3.21 0.67 12.34
C THR A 239 -3.47 1.26 10.93
N GLY A 240 -2.60 1.01 9.95
CA GLY A 240 -2.74 1.50 8.57
C GLY A 240 -1.67 2.50 8.07
N ALA A 241 -0.61 2.74 8.85
CA ALA A 241 0.49 3.58 8.40
C ALA A 241 1.36 2.91 7.31
N LEU A 242 1.83 3.71 6.35
CA LEU A 242 2.97 3.38 5.50
C LEU A 242 4.25 3.55 6.31
N LEU A 243 5.09 2.53 6.31
CA LEU A 243 6.32 2.48 7.07
C LEU A 243 7.53 2.55 6.13
N TYR A 244 8.37 3.53 6.38
CA TYR A 244 9.65 3.72 5.71
C TYR A 244 10.78 3.39 6.67
N LYS A 245 11.84 2.77 6.17
CA LYS A 245 13.10 2.54 6.85
C LYS A 245 14.17 3.45 6.26
N VAL A 246 14.86 4.16 7.13
CA VAL A 246 15.89 5.15 6.79
C VAL A 246 17.19 4.71 7.44
N THR A 247 18.24 4.52 6.64
CA THR A 247 19.59 4.25 7.17
C THR A 247 20.38 5.54 7.24
N VAL A 248 20.85 5.89 8.43
CA VAL A 248 21.58 7.12 8.71
C VAL A 248 23.04 6.77 8.98
N SER A 249 23.98 7.35 8.23
CA SER A 249 25.42 7.10 8.37
C SER A 249 26.15 8.11 9.25
N GLU A 250 25.62 9.33 9.37
CA GLU A 250 26.18 10.43 10.15
C GLU A 250 25.05 11.23 10.81
N PRO A 251 25.32 11.92 11.94
CA PRO A 251 24.32 12.79 12.57
C PRO A 251 23.65 13.70 11.55
N SER A 252 22.32 13.61 11.47
CA SER A 252 21.54 14.25 10.42
C SER A 252 20.24 14.82 10.99
N THR A 253 19.65 15.75 10.27
CA THR A 253 18.25 16.14 10.44
C THR A 253 17.41 15.36 9.44
N LEU A 254 16.54 14.49 9.94
CA LEU A 254 15.53 13.78 9.14
C LEU A 254 14.24 14.62 9.14
N THR A 255 13.78 14.99 7.95
CA THR A 255 12.49 15.64 7.73
C THR A 255 11.59 14.72 6.92
N ALA A 256 10.41 14.44 7.44
CA ALA A 256 9.35 13.72 6.75
C ALA A 256 8.18 14.68 6.50
N LYS A 257 7.68 14.71 5.26
CA LYS A 257 6.58 15.58 4.84
C LYS A 257 5.57 14.80 4.01
N ALA A 258 4.29 15.03 4.25
CA ALA A 258 3.20 14.56 3.41
C ALA A 258 2.65 15.72 2.55
N ASP A 259 1.99 15.38 1.44
CA ASP A 259 1.26 16.31 0.58
C ASP A 259 -0.07 16.80 1.18
N THR A 260 -0.46 16.29 2.34
CA THR A 260 -1.61 16.78 3.13
C THR A 260 -1.23 17.05 4.58
N SER A 261 -1.75 18.14 5.15
CA SER A 261 -1.59 18.46 6.58
C SER A 261 -2.38 17.53 7.50
N SER A 262 -3.33 16.77 6.98
CA SER A 262 -4.12 15.81 7.75
C SER A 262 -3.42 14.47 7.96
N ALA A 263 -2.27 14.24 7.34
CA ALA A 263 -1.51 13.02 7.53
C ALA A 263 -0.73 13.09 8.84
N SER A 264 -0.85 12.07 9.69
CA SER A 264 -0.06 11.98 10.91
C SER A 264 1.26 11.26 10.62
N ILE A 265 2.36 11.87 11.07
CA ILE A 265 3.73 11.39 10.84
C ILE A 265 4.37 11.09 12.19
N ARG A 266 5.11 9.97 12.26
CA ARG A 266 5.89 9.55 13.42
C ARG A 266 7.28 9.14 12.99
N VAL A 267 8.30 9.64 13.69
CA VAL A 267 9.69 9.21 13.54
C VAL A 267 10.04 8.29 14.72
N LEU A 268 10.50 7.09 14.41
CA LEU A 268 10.72 6.01 15.36
C LEU A 268 12.18 5.57 15.35
N SER A 269 12.78 5.39 16.53
CA SER A 269 14.11 4.77 16.69
C SER A 269 14.08 3.24 16.65
N ALA A 270 12.90 2.62 16.79
CA ALA A 270 12.72 1.17 16.74
C ALA A 270 11.27 0.77 16.42
N LEU A 271 11.08 -0.50 16.04
CA LEU A 271 9.75 -1.10 15.86
C LEU A 271 9.33 -1.79 17.18
N GLY A 272 8.69 -1.04 18.09
CA GLY A 272 7.98 -1.56 19.26
C GLY A 272 8.16 -0.70 20.53
N GLY A 273 7.21 -0.77 21.47
CA GLY A 273 7.30 -0.06 22.76
C GLY A 273 7.21 1.48 22.64
N ALA A 274 7.89 2.19 23.55
CA ALA A 274 8.00 3.66 23.55
C ALA A 274 9.12 4.14 22.59
N ALA A 275 9.02 3.76 21.32
CA ALA A 275 10.04 4.01 20.30
C ALA A 275 9.76 5.23 19.41
N CYS A 276 8.62 5.92 19.61
CA CYS A 276 8.36 7.17 18.91
C CYS A 276 9.13 8.32 19.58
N ASP A 277 10.03 8.94 18.82
CA ASP A 277 10.84 10.07 19.28
C ASP A 277 10.19 11.41 18.91
N VAL A 278 9.64 11.53 17.70
CA VAL A 278 8.98 12.75 17.22
C VAL A 278 7.67 12.42 16.52
N ALA A 279 6.67 13.27 16.73
CA ALA A 279 5.38 13.23 16.06
C ALA A 279 5.04 14.60 15.45
N GLY A 280 4.28 14.60 14.37
CA GLY A 280 3.70 15.81 13.79
C GLY A 280 2.63 15.48 12.76
N ASP A 281 1.86 16.48 12.36
CA ASP A 281 0.85 16.36 11.32
C ASP A 281 1.28 17.15 10.08
N GLY A 282 1.19 16.53 8.91
CA GLY A 282 1.72 17.00 7.62
C GLY A 282 3.25 16.99 7.52
N SER A 283 3.96 17.16 8.64
CA SER A 283 5.42 17.15 8.70
C SER A 283 5.91 16.73 10.09
N ALA A 284 7.05 16.05 10.14
CA ALA A 284 7.82 15.81 11.36
C ALA A 284 9.32 15.94 11.09
N THR A 285 10.05 16.52 12.04
CA THR A 285 11.50 16.73 11.92
C THR A 285 12.22 16.24 13.17
N ALA A 286 13.23 15.40 13.01
CA ALA A 286 14.00 14.84 14.11
C ALA A 286 15.51 14.94 13.84
N THR A 287 16.29 15.20 14.89
CA THR A 287 17.73 14.92 14.87
C THR A 287 17.92 13.42 15.03
N VAL A 288 18.57 12.80 14.05
CA VAL A 288 18.77 11.36 13.96
C VAL A 288 20.25 11.02 13.96
N CYS A 289 20.61 10.01 14.74
CA CYS A 289 21.98 9.53 14.88
C CYS A 289 22.28 8.37 13.94
N PRO A 290 23.56 8.06 13.69
CA PRO A 290 23.95 6.90 12.90
C PRO A 290 23.22 5.64 13.39
N GLY A 291 22.55 4.96 12.47
CA GLY A 291 21.67 3.84 12.81
C GLY A 291 20.48 3.72 11.86
N THR A 292 19.57 2.82 12.22
CA THR A 292 18.32 2.61 11.48
C THR A 292 17.20 3.37 12.18
N TRP A 293 16.47 4.16 11.39
CA TRP A 293 15.29 4.90 11.81
C TRP A 293 14.10 4.49 10.97
N TYR A 294 12.90 4.73 11.49
CA TYR A 294 11.67 4.47 10.77
C TYR A 294 10.77 5.69 10.76
N VAL A 295 10.02 5.84 9.67
CA VAL A 295 9.00 6.88 9.55
C VAL A 295 7.68 6.19 9.26
N ALA A 296 6.72 6.35 10.15
CA ALA A 296 5.34 5.90 9.94
C ALA A 296 4.50 7.10 9.51
N VAL A 297 3.82 6.97 8.37
CA VAL A 297 2.94 8.00 7.81
C VAL A 297 1.54 7.42 7.66
N GLN A 298 0.57 8.02 8.36
CA GLN A 298 -0.82 7.62 8.35
C GLN A 298 -1.67 8.74 7.77
N ALA A 299 -2.64 8.43 6.91
CA ALA A 299 -3.59 9.39 6.40
C ALA A 299 -4.98 8.75 6.27
N SER A 300 -6.00 9.59 6.05
CA SER A 300 -7.34 9.12 5.67
C SER A 300 -7.27 8.31 4.38
N GLN A 301 -7.88 7.13 4.37
CA GLN A 301 -7.85 6.25 3.21
C GLN A 301 -8.69 6.73 2.04
N GLY A 302 -8.28 6.31 0.84
CA GLY A 302 -9.05 6.47 -0.39
C GLY A 302 -8.43 7.37 -1.46
N SER A 303 -7.30 7.99 -1.17
CA SER A 303 -6.47 8.76 -2.11
C SER A 303 -5.00 8.39 -1.92
N ALA A 304 -4.20 8.47 -2.98
CA ALA A 304 -2.76 8.28 -2.86
C ALA A 304 -2.15 9.41 -2.02
N LEU A 305 -1.20 9.07 -1.16
CA LEU A 305 -0.47 9.95 -0.28
C LEU A 305 0.96 10.07 -0.78
N THR A 306 1.41 11.29 -1.08
CA THR A 306 2.81 11.55 -1.44
C THR A 306 3.60 11.88 -0.18
N THR A 307 4.59 11.06 0.13
CA THR A 307 5.53 11.27 1.24
C THR A 307 6.91 11.62 0.69
N THR A 308 7.52 12.66 1.23
CA THR A 308 8.91 13.03 0.99
C THR A 308 9.70 12.91 2.29
N LEU A 309 10.81 12.17 2.23
CA LEU A 309 11.79 12.04 3.29
C LEU A 309 13.08 12.72 2.85
N SER A 310 13.64 13.58 3.69
CA SER A 310 14.88 14.29 3.43
C SER A 310 15.84 14.12 4.59
N LEU A 311 17.06 13.68 4.28
CA LEU A 311 18.18 13.62 5.21
C LEU A 311 19.15 14.74 4.90
N LYS A 312 19.35 15.63 5.87
CA LYS A 312 20.37 16.67 5.79
C LYS A 312 21.47 16.39 6.82
N PRO A 313 22.71 16.12 6.40
CA PRO A 313 23.84 15.98 7.32
C PRO A 313 23.98 17.20 8.23
N GLY A 314 24.27 16.95 9.49
CA GLY A 314 24.42 17.97 10.52
C GLY A 314 23.51 17.75 11.72
N GLY A 315 23.96 18.26 12.86
CA GLY A 315 23.37 18.03 14.18
C GLY A 315 24.41 17.44 15.12
N ASP A 316 24.13 17.53 16.42
CA ASP A 316 24.89 16.84 17.45
C ASP A 316 23.95 15.84 18.12
N CYS A 317 24.37 14.59 18.16
CA CYS A 317 23.65 13.52 18.84
C CYS A 317 23.81 13.58 20.36
N GLY A 318 24.65 14.49 20.85
CA GLY A 318 25.26 14.41 22.15
C GLY A 318 26.21 13.21 22.16
N GLN A 319 27.46 13.41 22.55
CA GLN A 319 28.22 12.27 23.03
C GLN A 319 27.43 11.68 24.20
N ALA A 320 26.98 10.44 24.10
CA ALA A 320 26.74 9.64 25.28
C ALA A 320 28.05 9.73 26.07
N ALA A 321 28.06 10.53 27.14
CA ALA A 321 29.25 10.78 27.92
C ALA A 321 29.74 9.42 28.41
N ALA A 322 30.82 8.93 27.81
CA ALA A 322 31.66 7.95 28.44
C ALA A 322 32.16 8.62 29.71
N SER A 323 31.49 8.38 30.84
CA SER A 323 31.91 8.84 32.14
C SER A 323 33.16 8.05 32.55
N THR A 324 34.30 8.35 31.94
CA THR A 324 35.59 8.09 32.57
C THR A 324 35.75 9.15 33.65
N SER A 325 35.37 8.79 34.87
CA SER A 325 35.69 9.56 36.07
C SER A 325 37.20 9.64 36.24
N SER A 326 37.81 10.75 35.83
CA SER A 326 39.11 11.17 36.32
C SER A 326 38.89 11.80 37.70
N SER A 327 39.28 11.08 38.76
CA SER A 327 39.48 11.69 40.07
C SER A 327 40.97 11.94 40.26
N SER A 328 41.33 13.22 40.23
CA SER A 328 42.57 13.75 40.76
C SER A 328 42.43 13.85 42.29
N GLY A 329 43.36 13.24 43.02
CA GLY A 329 43.41 13.30 44.48
C GLY A 329 44.70 12.69 45.01
N SER A 330 45.74 13.53 45.11
CA SER A 330 47.00 13.21 45.77
C SER A 330 46.89 13.44 47.28
N SER A 331 47.24 12.44 48.10
CA SER A 331 48.31 12.53 49.12
C SER A 331 48.23 11.43 50.20
N GLY A 332 49.36 10.74 50.39
CA GLY A 332 49.90 10.32 51.69
C GLY A 332 49.52 8.95 52.28
N GLY A 333 50.51 8.06 52.44
CA GLY A 333 50.52 7.08 53.53
C GLY A 333 50.82 5.61 53.19
N ASP A 334 52.12 5.31 53.06
CA ASP A 334 52.87 4.11 53.45
C ASP A 334 52.17 2.77 53.78
N GLY A 335 52.73 1.64 53.28
CA GLY A 335 52.42 0.30 53.81
C GLY A 335 52.43 -0.87 52.82
N GLY A 336 53.62 -1.32 52.43
CA GLY A 336 54.04 -2.69 52.06
C GLY A 336 53.05 -3.76 51.55
N GLY A 337 53.40 -4.37 50.40
CA GLY A 337 53.40 -5.84 50.30
C GLY A 337 52.77 -6.49 49.07
N LYS A 338 53.66 -7.17 48.31
CA LYS A 338 53.48 -8.40 47.52
C LYS A 338 53.08 -8.33 46.03
N LYS A 339 53.82 -9.19 45.33
CA LYS A 339 53.92 -9.48 43.89
C LYS A 339 52.72 -10.26 43.33
N GLY A 340 52.55 -10.16 42.01
CA GLY A 340 51.81 -11.06 41.12
C GLY A 340 50.89 -10.25 40.20
N GLY A 341 51.01 -10.20 38.88
CA GLY A 341 51.51 -11.18 37.92
C GLY A 341 50.41 -11.34 36.86
N CYS A 342 50.63 -10.82 35.65
CA CYS A 342 49.71 -10.92 34.51
C CYS A 342 49.32 -12.36 34.19
N ALA A 343 48.04 -12.59 33.88
CA ALA A 343 47.63 -13.70 33.02
C ALA A 343 46.33 -13.34 32.27
N THR A 344 46.47 -13.23 30.96
CA THR A 344 45.42 -13.23 29.95
C THR A 344 45.10 -14.69 29.59
N THR A 345 43.82 -15.08 29.51
CA THR A 345 43.35 -16.14 28.60
C THR A 345 41.83 -16.08 28.41
N PRO A 346 41.29 -16.36 27.20
CA PRO A 346 39.88 -16.20 26.86
C PRO A 346 39.09 -17.51 27.01
N LEU A 347 37.77 -17.43 27.20
CA LEU A 347 36.87 -18.58 27.14
C LEU A 347 35.97 -18.50 25.90
N THR A 348 36.11 -19.53 25.09
CA THR A 348 35.35 -19.88 23.89
C THR A 348 34.07 -20.64 24.23
N GLY A 349 33.03 -20.44 23.41
CA GLY A 349 32.17 -21.51 22.88
C GLY A 349 31.04 -22.06 23.76
N GLY A 350 29.80 -21.88 23.29
CA GLY A 350 28.63 -22.61 23.80
C GLY A 350 27.34 -22.25 23.07
N ALA A 351 27.12 -22.81 21.89
CA ALA A 351 25.86 -22.76 21.17
C ALA A 351 24.79 -23.59 21.90
N LEU A 352 23.59 -23.03 22.10
CA LEU A 352 22.43 -23.80 22.58
C LEU A 352 21.28 -23.72 21.59
N LEU A 353 20.93 -24.91 21.14
CA LEU A 353 19.87 -25.32 20.22
C LEU A 353 18.48 -25.08 20.87
N TRP A 354 17.56 -24.38 20.19
CA TRP A 354 16.14 -24.38 20.57
C TRP A 354 15.36 -25.37 19.70
N VAL A 355 14.82 -26.40 20.34
CA VAL A 355 13.93 -27.40 19.75
C VAL A 355 12.49 -26.90 19.81
N LEU A 356 11.81 -26.95 18.67
CA LEU A 356 10.37 -26.77 18.49
C LEU A 356 9.56 -27.84 19.23
N ALA A 357 8.56 -27.43 20.01
CA ALA A 357 7.52 -28.31 20.51
C ALA A 357 6.14 -27.84 19.98
N ALA A 358 5.59 -28.61 19.04
CA ALA A 358 4.19 -28.57 18.66
C ALA A 358 3.36 -29.39 19.66
N GLY A 359 2.26 -28.83 20.15
CA GLY A 359 1.31 -29.50 21.06
C GLY A 359 -0.12 -29.23 20.64
N ALA A 360 -0.83 -30.29 20.28
CA ALA A 360 -2.17 -30.30 19.71
C ALA A 360 -3.30 -30.16 20.74
N ALA A 361 -4.44 -29.66 20.22
CA ALA A 361 -5.81 -30.08 20.48
C ALA A 361 -6.30 -30.29 21.93
N LEU A 362 -7.28 -29.45 22.34
CA LEU A 362 -8.33 -29.90 23.26
C LEU A 362 -9.72 -29.55 22.72
N ARG A 363 -10.44 -30.59 22.28
CA ARG A 363 -11.91 -30.65 22.26
C ARG A 363 -12.41 -30.77 23.69
N ARG A 364 -13.42 -29.99 24.09
CA ARG A 364 -14.43 -30.43 25.06
C ARG A 364 -15.83 -30.01 24.63
N ARG A 365 -16.67 -31.03 24.48
CA ARG A 365 -18.14 -31.01 24.39
C ARG A 365 -18.77 -30.92 25.78
N ARG A 366 -20.07 -30.60 25.76
CA ARG A 366 -21.13 -30.65 26.81
C ARG A 366 -21.37 -29.28 27.45
N ARG A 367 -22.57 -28.70 27.43
CA ARG A 367 -23.93 -29.27 27.29
C ARG A 367 -24.71 -28.67 26.12
#